data_AF-A0A9W5V8K9-F1
#
_entry.id   AF-A0A9W5V8K9-F1
#
_cell.length_a   1.000
_cell.length_b   1.000
_cell.length_c   1.000
_cell.angle_alpha   90.00
_cell.angle_beta   90.00
_cell.angle_gamma   90.00
#
_symmetry.space_group_name_H-M   'P 1'
#
loop_
_entity.id
_entity.type
_entity.pdbx_description
1 polymer ?
#
loop_
_entity_poly.entity_id
_entity_poly.type
_entity_poly.pdbx_seq_one_letter_code
_entity_poly.pdbx_strand_id
1 'polypeptide(L)' 'MIKVKQEYEFLKSILSNRDIERLENAIREGRTIIVDGPQGPTGKSRFVRYLKEQGVNATEYWEAEVFTLDKPLKNRN' A
#
# COMPACT_ATOMS: atom_id res chain seq x y z
N MET A 1 5.30 -17.54 13.77
CA MET A 1 3.86 -17.27 13.56
C MET A 1 3.29 -16.19 14.49
N ILE A 2 3.45 -16.28 15.82
CA ILE A 2 2.82 -15.32 16.77
C ILE A 2 3.30 -13.87 16.57
N LYS A 3 4.61 -13.65 16.40
CA LYS A 3 5.21 -12.32 16.23
C LYS A 3 4.71 -11.56 14.99
N VAL A 4 4.55 -12.27 13.86
CA VAL A 4 4.07 -11.70 12.58
C VAL A 4 2.61 -11.27 12.69
N LYS A 5 1.77 -12.06 13.37
CA LYS A 5 0.36 -11.72 13.59
C LYS A 5 0.22 -10.50 14.50
N GLN A 6 1.01 -10.41 15.58
CA GLN A 6 1.00 -9.25 16.49
C GLN A 6 1.44 -7.95 15.78
N GLU A 7 2.45 -8.05 14.92
CA GLU A 7 2.92 -6.90 14.13
C GLU A 7 1.86 -6.42 13.14
N TYR A 8 1.12 -7.33 12.51
CA TYR A 8 0.00 -6.98 11.63
C TYR A 8 -1.12 -6.26 12.36
N GLU A 9 -1.57 -6.78 13.51
CA GLU A 9 -2.65 -6.16 14.29
C GLU A 9 -2.23 -4.77 14.79
N PHE A 10 -0.97 -4.61 15.21
CA PHE A 10 -0.43 -3.29 15.55
C PHE A 10 -0.46 -2.34 14.35
N LEU A 11 0.02 -2.76 13.19
CA LEU A 11 0.04 -1.92 11.98
C LEU A 11 -1.38 -1.63 11.43
N LYS A 12 -2.34 -2.52 11.66
CA LYS A 12 -3.76 -2.25 11.38
C LYS A 12 -4.37 -1.28 12.38
N SER A 13 -3.96 -1.32 13.65
CA SER A 13 -4.52 -0.47 14.71
C SER A 13 -4.27 1.03 14.50
N ILE A 14 -3.28 1.39 13.68
CA ILE A 14 -2.97 2.79 13.31
C ILE A 14 -3.75 3.29 12.09
N LEU A 15 -4.52 2.42 11.43
CA LEU A 15 -5.39 2.78 10.31
C LEU A 15 -6.80 3.11 10.79
N SER A 16 -7.50 3.99 10.06
CA SER A 16 -8.93 4.16 10.26
C SER A 16 -9.70 2.91 9.81
N ASN A 17 -10.89 2.67 10.35
CA ASN A 17 -11.75 1.55 9.90
C ASN A 17 -12.00 1.59 8.37
N ARG A 18 -12.16 2.79 7.81
CA ARG A 18 -12.33 3.00 6.37
C ARG A 18 -11.10 2.56 5.59
N ASP A 19 -9.90 2.84 6.08
CA ASP A 19 -8.67 2.46 5.39
C ASP A 19 -8.35 0.97 5.53
N ILE A 20 -8.78 0.32 6.62
CA ILE A 20 -8.73 -1.14 6.76
C ILE A 20 -9.58 -1.80 5.66
N GLU A 21 -10.83 -1.38 5.49
CA GLU A 21 -11.70 -1.92 4.44
C GLU A 21 -11.12 -1.68 3.03
N ARG A 22 -10.59 -0.48 2.78
CA ARG A 22 -9.93 -0.15 1.50
C ARG A 22 -8.69 -1.01 1.25
N LEU A 23 -7.87 -1.23 2.28
CA LEU A 23 -6.69 -2.09 2.22
C LEU A 23 -7.07 -3.53 1.88
N GLU A 24 -8.06 -4.09 2.58
CA GLU A 24 -8.52 -5.46 2.34
C GLU A 24 -9.10 -5.64 0.94
N ASN A 25 -9.87 -4.66 0.47
CA ASN A 25 -10.38 -4.67 -0.90
C ASN A 25 -9.26 -4.56 -1.94
N ALA A 26 -8.25 -3.70 -1.71
CA ALA A 26 -7.11 -3.56 -2.61
C ALA A 26 -6.28 -4.85 -2.68
N ILE A 27 -6.03 -5.50 -1.54
CA ILE A 27 -5.35 -6.80 -1.46
C ILE A 27 -6.13 -7.86 -2.25
N ARG A 28 -7.45 -7.96 -2.01
CA ARG A 28 -8.30 -8.96 -2.67
C ARG A 28 -8.33 -8.81 -4.19
N GLU A 29 -8.31 -7.57 -4.67
CA GLU A 29 -8.35 -7.25 -6.10
C GLU A 29 -6.96 -7.18 -6.76
N GLY A 30 -5.88 -7.38 -5.99
CA GLY A 30 -4.51 -7.29 -6.51
C GLY A 30 -4.08 -5.88 -6.94
N ARG A 31 -4.71 -4.84 -6.38
CA ARG A 31 -4.35 -3.45 -6.66
C ARG A 31 -3.05 -3.07 -5.95
N THR A 32 -2.22 -2.26 -6.62
CA THR A 32 -1.06 -1.62 -5.97
C THR A 32 -1.51 -0.71 -4.83
N ILE A 33 -0.89 -0.86 -3.66
CA ILE A 33 -1.15 -0.03 -2.49
C ILE A 33 -0.02 0.99 -2.33
N ILE A 34 -0.37 2.27 -2.36
CA ILE A 34 0.55 3.34 -2.01
C ILE A 34 0.29 3.71 -0.55
N VAL A 35 1.30 3.56 0.31
CA VAL A 35 1.25 3.98 1.71
C VAL A 35 1.83 5.39 1.80
N ASP A 36 1.01 6.32 2.28
CA ASP A 36 1.37 7.72 2.48
C ASP A 36 1.08 8.16 3.92
N GLY A 37 1.71 9.25 4.37
CA GLY A 37 1.56 9.82 5.69
C GLY A 37 2.70 10.75 6.06
N PRO A 38 2.67 11.38 7.25
CA PRO A 38 3.64 12.41 7.64
C PRO A 38 5.10 11.95 7.52
N GLN A 39 5.98 12.88 7.18
CA GLN A 39 7.42 12.66 7.15
C GLN A 39 7.96 12.39 8.56
N GLY A 40 8.95 11.49 8.67
CA GLY A 40 9.51 11.04 9.96
C GLY A 40 9.23 9.56 10.27
N PRO A 41 9.56 9.09 11.49
CA PRO A 41 9.46 7.67 11.89
C PRO A 41 8.01 7.26 12.18
N THR A 42 7.16 7.31 11.15
CA THR A 42 5.71 7.03 11.22
C THR A 42 5.36 5.57 10.94
N GLY A 43 6.35 4.72 10.64
CA GLY A 43 6.14 3.29 10.40
C GLY A 43 5.75 2.93 8.96
N LYS A 44 5.66 3.90 8.03
CA LYS A 44 5.31 3.68 6.61
C LYS A 44 6.19 2.61 5.95
N SER A 45 7.51 2.76 6.00
CA SER A 45 8.45 1.81 5.38
C SER A 45 8.34 0.41 5.97
N ARG A 46 8.07 0.32 7.29
CA ARG A 46 7.84 -0.96 7.97
C ARG A 46 6.53 -1.61 7.52
N PHE A 47 5.47 -0.82 7.35
CA PHE A 47 4.20 -1.32 6.86
C PHE A 47 4.26 -1.77 5.40
N VAL A 48 4.92 -0.99 4.53
CA VAL A 48 5.19 -1.38 3.14
C VAL A 48 5.98 -2.67 3.08
N ARG A 49 7.05 -2.79 3.88
CA ARG A 49 7.83 -4.03 3.96
C ARG A 49 6.97 -5.22 4.40
N TYR A 50 6.17 -5.05 5.44
CA TYR A 50 5.25 -6.09 5.90
C TYR A 50 4.30 -6.55 4.77
N LEU A 51 3.67 -5.61 4.06
CA LEU A 51 2.77 -5.93 2.95
C LEU A 51 3.50 -6.69 1.83
N LYS A 52 4.70 -6.24 1.44
CA LYS A 52 5.56 -6.92 0.45
C LYS A 52 5.89 -8.35 0.88
N GLU A 53 6.23 -8.58 2.16
CA GLU A 53 6.52 -9.91 2.71
C GLU A 53 5.29 -10.84 2.69
N GLN A 54 4.07 -10.30 2.64
CA GLN A 54 2.83 -11.08 2.44
C GLN A 54 2.45 -11.26 0.96
N GLY A 55 3.31 -10.85 0.01
CA GLY A 55 3.04 -10.95 -1.43
C GLY A 55 2.14 -9.85 -1.98
N VAL A 56 1.89 -8.80 -1.21
CA VAL A 56 1.08 -7.65 -1.63
C VAL A 56 1.95 -6.65 -2.39
N ASN A 57 1.47 -6.15 -3.53
CA ASN A 57 2.13 -5.06 -4.24
C ASN A 57 1.91 -3.74 -3.51
N ALA A 58 2.92 -3.29 -2.76
CA ALA A 58 2.86 -2.06 -1.96
C ALA A 58 4.11 -1.21 -2.16
N THR A 59 4.01 0.11 -2.02
CA THR A 59 5.11 1.07 -2.13
C THR A 59 4.83 2.32 -1.31
N GLU A 60 5.85 3.09 -0.95
CA GLU A 60 5.63 4.46 -0.47
C GLU A 60 5.48 5.44 -1.64
N TYR A 61 4.76 6.55 -1.45
CA TYR A 61 4.53 7.52 -2.54
C TYR A 61 5.84 8.07 -3.12
N TRP A 62 6.84 8.35 -2.29
CA TRP A 62 8.14 8.87 -2.73
C TRP A 62 8.97 7.86 -3.55
N GLU A 63 8.61 6.58 -3.50
CA GLU A 63 9.24 5.53 -4.31
C GLU A 63 8.57 5.40 -5.70
N ALA A 64 7.50 6.16 -5.96
CA ALA A 64 6.70 6.07 -7.16
C ALA A 64 6.70 7.39 -7.95
N GLU A 65 6.65 7.26 -9.27
CA GLU A 65 6.44 8.38 -10.20
C GLU A 65 5.06 8.23 -10.86
N VAL A 66 4.36 9.35 -11.03
CA VAL A 66 3.03 9.39 -11.65
C VAL A 66 3.10 10.25 -12.91
N PHE A 67 2.79 9.65 -14.06
CA PHE A 67 2.74 10.33 -15.35
C PHE A 67 1.31 10.38 -15.88
N THR A 68 0.96 11.49 -16.53
CA THR A 68 -0.31 11.65 -17.26
C THR A 68 -0.03 11.60 -18.75
N LEU A 69 -0.83 10.85 -19.50
CA LEU A 69 -0.76 10.86 -20.95
C LEU A 69 -1.47 12.09 -21.51
N ASP A 70 -0.75 12.91 -22.27
CA ASP A 70 -1.32 14.12 -22.89
C ASP A 70 -2.29 13.82 -24.04
N LYS A 71 -2.21 12.61 -24.62
CA LYS A 71 -3.03 12.19 -25.76
C LYS A 71 -3.40 10.71 -25.61
N PRO A 72 -4.64 10.31 -25.97
CA PRO A 72 -5.01 8.90 -26.02
C PRO A 72 -4.23 8.19 -27.14
N LEU A 73 -3.97 6.89 -26.97
CA LEU A 73 -3.44 6.06 -28.05
C LEU A 73 -4.43 6.07 -29.23
N LYS A 74 -4.02 6.60 -30.38
CA LYS A 74 -4.90 6.75 -31.55
C LYS A 74 -5.05 5.49 -32.42
N ASN A 75 -4.27 4.44 -32.18
CA ASN A 75 -4.41 3.15 -32.86
C ASN A 75 -4.02 2.05 -31.88
N ARG A 76 -4.98 1.24 -31.46
CA ARG A 76 -4.72 -0.08 -30.85
C ARG A 76 -4.86 -1.10 -31.98
N ASN A 77 -3.78 -1.81 -32.28
CA ASN A 77 -3.91 -3.17 -32.82
C ASN A 77 -4.10 -4.10 -31.63
#